data_AF-A0A3L7ZKD5-F1
#
_entry.id   AF-A0A3L7ZKD5-F1
#
_cell.length_a   1.000
_cell.length_b   1.000
_cell.length_c   1.000
_cell.angle_alpha   90.00
_cell.angle_beta   90.00
_cell.angle_gamma   90.00
#
_symmetry.space_group_name_H-M   'P 1'
#
loop_
_entity.id
_entity.type
_entity.pdbx_description
1 polymer ?
#
loop_
_entity_poly.entity_id
_entity_poly.type
_entity_poly.pdbx_seq_one_letter_code
_entity_poly.pdbx_strand_id
1 'polypeptide(L)'
;MQPDMIQPNNYRIDEAKYKSLLKYIRLSVTEKYEFPQEIVQIDGVTIATIGNFSASTGKPKSKKTFNVSAIVASALSGKEVLKYKAELPSCKNRILYIDTEQSKCHCHKVLHRILKLAGLPTDQENDNIQFLVLREYTPDQRRDIIRWALHEEQNIGLVIIDGIRDLIHDINSPSESLDIINELMRWSSYYELHIHTVLHLNKGDDNTRGHIGTELNNKAETILQISKNNENGKISEVRAMHIRDREFTPFAFEIGEDSLPHLVKEHQFKKNKMDRLASYIDMTEQQHRTALEVAFEECAEYGYQSLLEALKKGYESIGYSRGRNTLVNLCKFLLENHAITKNGRTYSYNSSFHL
;
A
#
# COMPACT_ATOMS: atom_id res chain seq x y z
N MET A 1 38.46 -13.24 -16.11
CA MET A 1 37.75 -13.79 -14.94
C MET A 1 36.28 -13.45 -15.12
N GLN A 2 35.46 -14.42 -15.48
CA GLN A 2 34.00 -14.25 -15.61
C GLN A 2 33.39 -14.19 -14.21
N PRO A 3 32.53 -13.21 -13.89
CA PRO A 3 31.71 -13.28 -12.69
C PRO A 3 30.64 -14.35 -12.90
N ASP A 4 30.64 -15.37 -12.04
CA ASP A 4 29.62 -16.41 -12.04
C ASP A 4 28.23 -15.81 -11.82
N MET A 5 27.36 -16.08 -12.79
CA MET A 5 25.97 -15.72 -12.81
C MET A 5 25.21 -16.41 -11.66
N ILE A 6 24.92 -15.70 -10.58
CA ILE A 6 23.80 -16.07 -9.69
C ILE A 6 22.53 -15.50 -10.31
N GLN A 7 22.10 -16.11 -11.43
CA GLN A 7 20.73 -15.96 -11.92
C GLN A 7 19.79 -16.73 -10.98
N PRO A 8 18.76 -16.11 -10.38
CA PRO A 8 17.67 -16.85 -9.79
C PRO A 8 16.72 -17.30 -10.91
N ASN A 9 17.18 -18.27 -11.71
CA ASN A 9 16.31 -19.08 -12.56
C ASN A 9 15.66 -20.17 -11.71
N ASN A 10 14.51 -20.68 -12.16
CA ASN A 10 13.66 -21.75 -11.59
C ASN A 10 14.34 -23.13 -11.38
N TYR A 11 15.66 -23.20 -11.20
CA TYR A 11 16.39 -24.41 -10.88
C TYR A 11 16.44 -24.62 -9.36
N ARG A 12 16.14 -25.85 -8.93
CA ARG A 12 16.33 -26.27 -7.54
C ARG A 12 17.78 -25.98 -7.11
N ILE A 13 17.95 -25.40 -5.93
CA ILE A 13 19.26 -25.13 -5.33
C ILE A 13 19.96 -26.47 -5.10
N ASP A 14 21.09 -26.69 -5.77
CA ASP A 14 21.92 -27.88 -5.55
C ASP A 14 22.70 -27.80 -4.21
N GLU A 15 23.25 -28.92 -3.76
CA GLU A 15 23.91 -29.01 -2.44
C GLU A 15 25.12 -28.06 -2.31
N ALA A 16 25.85 -27.82 -3.40
CA ALA A 16 27.03 -26.94 -3.40
C ALA A 16 26.63 -25.47 -3.31
N LYS A 17 25.60 -25.05 -4.05
CA LYS A 17 24.98 -23.72 -3.94
C LYS A 17 24.34 -23.53 -2.58
N TYR A 18 23.66 -24.54 -2.04
CA TYR A 18 23.06 -24.50 -0.71
C TYR A 18 24.10 -24.23 0.38
N LYS A 19 25.21 -24.98 0.40
CA LYS A 19 26.30 -24.76 1.38
C LYS A 19 26.90 -23.36 1.30
N SER A 20 26.97 -22.80 0.10
CA SER A 20 27.46 -21.44 -0.12
C SER A 20 26.44 -20.39 0.36
N LEU A 21 25.16 -20.55 0.00
CA LEU A 21 24.05 -19.70 0.43
C LEU A 21 23.86 -19.70 1.94
N LEU A 22 24.05 -20.85 2.60
CA LEU A 22 23.85 -21.01 4.04
C LEU A 22 24.69 -20.03 4.87
N LYS A 23 25.86 -19.64 4.36
CA LYS A 23 26.73 -18.65 5.02
C LYS A 23 26.17 -17.24 4.95
N TYR A 24 25.42 -16.91 3.90
CA TYR A 24 24.87 -15.56 3.66
C TYR A 24 23.45 -15.38 4.22
N ILE A 25 22.63 -16.44 4.21
CA ILE A 25 21.24 -16.37 4.70
C ILE A 25 21.11 -16.57 6.22
N ARG A 26 22.18 -17.02 6.88
CA ARG A 26 22.15 -17.31 8.30
C ARG A 26 22.23 -16.00 9.08
N LEU A 27 21.12 -15.64 9.72
CA LEU A 27 21.08 -14.57 10.68
C LEU A 27 21.96 -14.93 11.90
N SER A 28 22.84 -14.01 12.28
CA SER A 28 23.71 -14.12 13.44
C SER A 28 23.24 -13.17 14.53
N VAL A 29 23.01 -13.71 15.73
CA VAL A 29 22.58 -12.89 16.89
C VAL A 29 23.65 -11.88 17.31
N THR A 30 24.90 -12.09 16.89
CA THR A 30 26.02 -11.19 17.22
C THR A 30 26.27 -10.11 16.16
N GLU A 31 25.60 -10.17 15.01
CA GLU A 31 25.70 -9.13 13.97
C GLU A 31 24.76 -7.97 14.31
N LYS A 32 25.21 -6.75 13.98
CA LYS A 32 24.36 -5.56 14.05
C LYS A 32 23.73 -5.37 12.68
N TYR A 33 22.41 -5.56 12.61
CA TYR A 33 21.64 -5.23 11.43
C TYR A 33 21.16 -3.80 11.55
N GLU A 34 21.50 -2.97 10.57
CA GLU A 34 20.91 -1.63 10.49
C GLU A 34 19.43 -1.76 10.13
N PHE A 35 18.59 -0.96 10.77
CA PHE A 35 17.19 -0.88 10.35
C PHE A 35 17.14 -0.43 8.89
N PRO A 36 16.24 -1.01 8.07
CA PRO A 36 16.05 -0.57 6.70
C PRO A 36 15.95 0.95 6.62
N GLN A 37 16.80 1.58 5.81
CA GLN A 37 16.83 3.03 5.73
C GLN A 37 15.49 3.56 5.25
N GLU A 38 14.91 4.47 6.03
CA GLU A 38 13.68 5.18 5.70
C GLU A 38 13.97 6.20 4.60
N ILE A 39 13.23 6.12 3.50
CA ILE A 39 13.48 6.97 2.33
C ILE A 39 12.31 7.88 1.98
N VAL A 40 11.10 7.58 2.45
CA VAL A 40 9.95 8.47 2.28
C VAL A 40 9.10 8.46 3.54
N GLN A 41 8.78 9.66 4.03
CA GLN A 41 7.96 9.89 5.21
C GLN A 41 6.79 10.84 4.89
N ILE A 42 5.75 10.73 5.71
CA ILE A 42 4.61 11.66 5.76
C ILE A 42 4.43 12.09 7.21
N ASP A 43 4.60 13.38 7.52
CA ASP A 43 4.47 13.92 8.88
C ASP A 43 5.27 13.10 9.94
N GLY A 44 6.44 12.58 9.55
CA GLY A 44 7.31 11.75 10.41
C GLY A 44 6.82 10.31 10.62
N VAL A 45 5.94 9.82 9.76
CA VAL A 45 5.56 8.41 9.63
C VAL A 45 6.25 7.82 8.41
N THR A 46 6.90 6.67 8.58
CA THR A 46 7.64 6.02 7.50
C THR A 46 6.69 5.30 6.56
N ILE A 47 6.71 5.67 5.27
CA ILE A 47 5.89 5.01 4.24
C ILE A 47 6.70 4.11 3.31
N ALA A 48 8.02 4.30 3.24
CA ALA A 48 8.90 3.55 2.36
C ALA A 48 10.30 3.39 2.95
N THR A 49 10.78 2.14 3.00
CA THR A 49 12.15 1.80 3.39
C THR A 49 12.89 1.03 2.29
N ILE A 50 14.22 1.15 2.24
CA ILE A 50 15.07 0.35 1.35
C ILE A 50 14.86 -1.15 1.62
N GLY A 51 14.79 -1.97 0.56
CA GLY A 51 14.58 -3.40 0.69
C GLY A 51 13.12 -3.84 0.74
N ASN A 52 12.18 -2.88 0.73
CA ASN A 52 10.74 -3.13 0.75
C ASN A 52 10.05 -2.54 -0.49
N PHE A 53 8.74 -2.79 -0.59
CA PHE A 53 7.90 -2.19 -1.62
C PHE A 53 6.59 -1.66 -1.03
N SER A 54 6.05 -0.63 -1.65
CA SER A 54 4.78 0.02 -1.29
C SER A 54 3.91 0.23 -2.53
N ALA A 55 2.67 0.65 -2.33
CA ALA A 55 1.75 0.87 -3.43
C ALA A 55 0.82 2.07 -3.28
N SER A 56 0.52 2.71 -4.42
CA SER A 56 -0.59 3.64 -4.58
C SER A 56 -1.77 2.94 -5.28
N THR A 57 -2.89 2.83 -4.60
CA THR A 57 -4.13 2.23 -5.08
C THR A 57 -5.23 3.26 -5.25
N GLY A 58 -6.23 2.98 -6.07
CA GLY A 58 -7.35 3.89 -6.30
C GLY A 58 -8.13 3.58 -7.56
N LYS A 59 -9.39 4.00 -7.60
CA LYS A 59 -10.25 3.83 -8.80
C LYS A 59 -9.65 4.54 -10.03
N PRO A 60 -10.04 4.17 -11.25
CA PRO A 60 -9.65 4.93 -12.44
C PRO A 60 -9.96 6.43 -12.27
N LYS A 61 -9.09 7.30 -12.79
CA LYS A 61 -9.22 8.77 -12.70
C LYS A 61 -9.16 9.37 -11.28
N SER A 62 -8.70 8.62 -10.29
CA SER A 62 -8.42 9.11 -8.92
C SER A 62 -7.20 10.03 -8.81
N LYS A 63 -6.42 10.17 -9.89
CA LYS A 63 -5.18 10.97 -9.96
C LYS A 63 -3.96 10.32 -9.26
N LYS A 64 -3.88 8.99 -9.21
CA LYS A 64 -2.71 8.24 -8.67
C LYS A 64 -1.38 8.71 -9.22
N THR A 65 -1.24 8.85 -10.55
CA THR A 65 0.01 9.32 -11.17
C THR A 65 0.41 10.73 -10.69
N PHE A 66 -0.53 11.59 -10.31
CA PHE A 66 -0.19 12.88 -9.68
C PHE A 66 0.36 12.70 -8.26
N ASN A 67 -0.22 11.79 -7.48
CA ASN A 67 0.31 11.41 -6.16
C ASN A 67 1.73 10.84 -6.26
N VAL A 68 1.94 9.90 -7.19
CA VAL A 68 3.27 9.31 -7.46
C VAL A 68 4.26 10.37 -7.96
N SER A 69 3.81 11.30 -8.80
CA SER A 69 4.65 12.43 -9.24
C SER A 69 5.16 13.26 -8.05
N ALA A 70 4.35 13.45 -7.01
CA ALA A 70 4.77 14.17 -5.80
C ALA A 70 5.82 13.39 -4.99
N ILE A 71 5.66 12.07 -4.83
CA ILE A 71 6.66 11.20 -4.19
C ILE A 71 8.00 11.30 -4.91
N VAL A 72 7.99 11.15 -6.25
CA VAL A 72 9.21 11.20 -7.06
C VAL A 72 9.86 12.58 -7.04
N ALA A 73 9.05 13.65 -7.14
CA ALA A 73 9.56 15.02 -7.07
C ALA A 73 10.20 15.34 -5.72
N SER A 74 9.63 14.83 -4.63
CA SER A 74 10.25 14.92 -3.30
C SER A 74 11.59 14.19 -3.27
N ALA A 75 11.64 12.96 -3.80
CA ALA A 75 12.86 12.15 -3.82
C ALA A 75 13.99 12.78 -4.66
N LEU A 76 13.65 13.45 -5.77
CA LEU A 76 14.63 14.15 -6.60
C LEU A 76 15.15 15.45 -5.99
N SER A 77 14.30 16.18 -5.26
CA SER A 77 14.63 17.51 -4.75
C SER A 77 15.10 17.53 -3.29
N GLY A 78 14.83 16.47 -2.53
CA GLY A 78 14.96 16.43 -1.07
C GLY A 78 13.99 17.36 -0.34
N LYS A 79 13.05 17.98 -1.04
CA LYS A 79 12.05 18.91 -0.48
C LYS A 79 10.75 18.19 -0.20
N GLU A 80 9.99 18.72 0.75
CA GLU A 80 8.62 18.26 0.96
C GLU A 80 7.73 18.66 -0.23
N VAL A 81 7.05 17.68 -0.85
CA VAL A 81 6.09 17.90 -1.94
C VAL A 81 4.75 17.30 -1.55
N LEU A 82 3.70 18.12 -1.53
CA LEU A 82 2.43 17.86 -0.85
C LEU A 82 2.63 17.62 0.66
N LYS A 83 2.89 16.37 1.03
CA LYS A 83 3.14 15.88 2.39
C LYS A 83 4.24 14.81 2.42
N TYR A 84 4.82 14.49 1.26
CA TYR A 84 5.89 13.53 1.15
C TYR A 84 7.21 14.24 1.38
N LYS A 85 8.00 13.73 2.32
CA LYS A 85 9.39 14.10 2.51
C LYS A 85 10.23 12.87 2.20
N ALA A 86 10.99 12.92 1.12
CA ALA A 86 11.84 11.84 0.69
C ALA A 86 13.33 12.22 0.75
N GLU A 87 14.14 11.28 1.22
CA GLU A 87 15.59 11.43 1.34
C GLU A 87 16.25 10.13 0.92
N LEU A 88 16.79 10.10 -0.30
CA LEU A 88 17.49 8.93 -0.82
C LEU A 88 18.93 8.88 -0.29
N PRO A 89 19.49 7.68 -0.06
CA PRO A 89 20.89 7.53 0.32
C PRO A 89 21.81 8.10 -0.77
N SER A 90 22.93 8.72 -0.39
CA SER A 90 23.86 9.33 -1.36
C SER A 90 24.43 8.33 -2.37
N CYS A 91 24.59 7.06 -1.99
CA CYS A 91 25.03 5.97 -2.86
C CYS A 91 23.88 5.36 -3.70
N LYS A 92 22.63 5.74 -3.45
CA LYS A 92 21.40 5.20 -4.07
C LYS A 92 20.43 6.35 -4.41
N ASN A 93 20.94 7.40 -5.04
CA ASN A 93 20.21 8.65 -5.27
C ASN A 93 19.52 8.75 -6.64
N ARG A 94 19.54 7.68 -7.45
CA ARG A 94 18.86 7.64 -8.75
C ARG A 94 17.47 7.01 -8.63
N ILE A 95 16.59 7.45 -9.53
CA ILE A 95 15.21 7.00 -9.62
C ILE A 95 14.97 6.36 -10.98
N LEU A 96 14.37 5.16 -10.99
CA LEU A 96 13.90 4.51 -12.19
C LEU A 96 12.37 4.57 -12.23
N TYR A 97 11.80 5.32 -13.18
CA TYR A 97 10.37 5.39 -13.39
C TYR A 97 9.97 4.53 -14.58
N ILE A 98 9.08 3.56 -14.38
CA ILE A 98 8.56 2.67 -15.42
C ILE A 98 7.05 2.89 -15.54
N ASP A 99 6.60 3.30 -16.74
CA ASP A 99 5.18 3.40 -17.07
C ASP A 99 4.80 2.31 -18.08
N THR A 100 3.79 1.50 -17.76
CA THR A 100 3.34 0.39 -18.60
C THR A 100 2.02 0.67 -19.34
N GLU A 101 1.34 1.79 -19.05
CA GLU A 101 -0.03 2.06 -19.51
C GLU A 101 -0.09 3.19 -20.58
N GLN A 102 0.77 4.20 -20.46
CA GLN A 102 0.65 5.47 -21.17
C GLN A 102 1.52 5.55 -22.43
N SER A 103 1.12 6.41 -23.37
CA SER A 103 1.95 6.73 -24.55
C SER A 103 3.11 7.65 -24.18
N LYS A 104 4.18 7.69 -24.99
CA LYS A 104 5.34 8.59 -24.81
C LYS A 104 4.96 10.06 -24.53
N CYS A 105 3.99 10.62 -25.26
CA CYS A 105 3.54 12.01 -25.05
C CYS A 105 2.92 12.24 -23.65
N HIS A 106 2.22 11.24 -23.11
CA HIS A 106 1.64 11.30 -21.77
C HIS A 106 2.72 11.11 -20.70
N CYS A 107 3.65 10.17 -20.90
CA CYS A 107 4.80 9.98 -20.01
C CYS A 107 5.69 11.23 -19.95
N HIS A 108 5.93 11.89 -21.08
CA HIS A 108 6.66 13.16 -21.13
C HIS A 108 5.98 14.25 -20.27
N LYS A 109 4.65 14.34 -20.27
CA LYS A 109 3.92 15.25 -19.38
C LYS A 109 4.07 14.87 -17.90
N VAL A 110 4.21 13.59 -17.58
CA VAL A 110 4.46 13.11 -16.21
C VAL A 110 5.86 13.49 -15.77
N LEU A 111 6.90 13.19 -16.56
CA LEU A 111 8.27 13.57 -16.26
C LEU A 111 8.42 15.10 -16.11
N HIS A 112 7.85 15.86 -17.04
CA HIS A 112 7.85 17.32 -16.97
C HIS A 112 7.14 17.85 -15.71
N ARG A 113 6.06 17.19 -15.25
CA ARG A 113 5.40 17.53 -13.98
C ARG A 113 6.29 17.26 -12.79
N ILE A 114 6.96 16.10 -12.77
CA ILE A 114 7.89 15.71 -11.70
C ILE A 114 9.02 16.75 -11.58
N LEU A 115 9.64 17.12 -12.70
CA LEU A 115 10.71 18.13 -12.73
C LEU A 115 10.22 19.49 -12.24
N LYS A 116 9.04 19.94 -12.68
CA LYS A 116 8.42 21.17 -12.17
C LYS A 116 8.17 21.14 -10.66
N LEU A 117 7.61 20.04 -10.15
CA LEU A 117 7.37 19.88 -8.71
C LEU A 117 8.67 19.86 -7.90
N ALA A 118 9.75 19.30 -8.47
CA ALA A 118 11.07 19.29 -7.87
C ALA A 118 11.80 20.65 -7.95
N GLY A 119 11.29 21.58 -8.77
CA GLY A 119 11.93 22.87 -9.05
C GLY A 119 13.19 22.72 -9.93
N LEU A 120 13.20 21.74 -10.83
CA LEU A 120 14.32 21.41 -11.72
C LEU A 120 14.02 21.86 -13.16
N PRO A 121 15.05 22.11 -13.99
CA PRO A 121 14.88 22.44 -15.41
C PRO A 121 14.08 21.36 -16.15
N THR A 122 13.24 21.78 -17.09
CA THR A 122 12.41 20.88 -17.91
C THR A 122 12.88 20.77 -19.36
N ASP A 123 13.94 21.48 -19.70
CA ASP A 123 14.57 21.58 -21.01
C ASP A 123 15.95 20.90 -21.05
N GLN A 124 16.30 20.17 -19.98
CA GLN A 124 17.57 19.47 -19.82
C GLN A 124 17.32 18.09 -19.21
N GLU A 125 18.17 17.13 -19.56
CA GLU A 125 18.15 15.81 -18.94
C GLU A 125 18.63 15.87 -17.49
N ASN A 126 18.18 14.91 -16.68
CA ASN A 126 18.55 14.80 -15.28
C ASN A 126 19.04 13.39 -14.98
N ASP A 127 20.33 13.24 -14.69
CA ASP A 127 20.99 11.95 -14.47
C ASP A 127 20.43 11.16 -13.27
N ASN A 128 19.73 11.84 -12.35
CA ASN A 128 19.11 11.23 -11.17
C ASN A 128 17.73 10.61 -11.46
N ILE A 129 17.16 10.76 -12.67
CA ILE A 129 15.92 10.08 -13.05
C ILE A 129 15.99 9.50 -14.47
N GLN A 130 15.67 8.21 -14.58
CA GLN A 130 15.48 7.53 -15.87
C GLN A 130 14.00 7.15 -16.01
N PHE A 131 13.41 7.45 -17.17
CA PHE A 131 11.99 7.18 -17.43
C PHE A 131 11.84 6.18 -18.59
N LEU A 132 11.32 4.99 -18.31
CA LEU A 132 11.05 3.93 -19.27
C LEU A 132 9.55 3.85 -19.60
N VAL A 133 9.23 3.81 -20.90
CA VAL A 133 7.85 3.70 -21.40
C VAL A 133 7.66 2.34 -22.04
N LEU A 134 6.89 1.46 -21.39
CA LEU A 134 6.80 0.04 -21.73
C LEU A 134 5.42 -0.38 -22.27
N ARG A 135 4.58 0.56 -22.68
CA ARG A 135 3.23 0.28 -23.19
C ARG A 135 3.20 -0.71 -24.36
N GLU A 136 4.20 -0.70 -25.22
CA GLU A 136 4.25 -1.49 -26.47
C GLU A 136 4.70 -2.95 -26.26
N TYR A 137 5.14 -3.32 -25.06
CA TYR A 137 5.72 -4.63 -24.76
C TYR A 137 4.72 -5.57 -24.09
N THR A 138 4.93 -6.88 -24.27
CA THR A 138 4.15 -7.91 -23.56
C THR A 138 4.50 -7.95 -22.06
N PRO A 139 3.66 -8.54 -21.19
CA PRO A 139 3.97 -8.72 -19.78
C PRO A 139 5.36 -9.32 -19.50
N ASP A 140 5.74 -10.38 -20.23
CA ASP A 140 7.04 -11.04 -20.08
C ASP A 140 8.19 -10.13 -20.51
N GLN A 141 8.04 -9.44 -21.65
CA GLN A 141 9.04 -8.47 -22.12
C GLN A 141 9.20 -7.31 -21.13
N ARG A 142 8.11 -6.83 -20.51
CA ARG A 142 8.18 -5.78 -19.48
C ARG A 142 8.99 -6.27 -18.27
N ARG A 143 8.73 -7.48 -17.78
CA ARG A 143 9.48 -8.08 -16.67
C ARG A 143 10.95 -8.25 -17.00
N ASP A 144 11.28 -8.69 -18.22
CA ASP A 144 12.66 -8.82 -18.68
C ASP A 144 13.37 -7.47 -18.76
N ILE A 145 12.74 -6.45 -19.36
CA ILE A 145 13.29 -5.10 -19.46
C ILE A 145 13.56 -4.52 -18.07
N ILE A 146 12.61 -4.65 -17.14
CA ILE A 146 12.79 -4.19 -15.75
C ILE A 146 13.95 -4.92 -15.09
N ARG A 147 14.01 -6.26 -15.23
CA ARG A 147 15.10 -7.07 -14.65
C ARG A 147 16.47 -6.65 -15.17
N TRP A 148 16.60 -6.39 -16.47
CA TRP A 148 17.85 -5.92 -17.07
C TRP A 148 18.20 -4.51 -16.62
N ALA A 149 17.24 -3.59 -16.61
CA ALA A 149 17.46 -2.22 -16.13
C ALA A 149 17.98 -2.21 -14.68
N LEU A 150 17.38 -2.99 -13.78
CA LEU A 150 17.82 -3.09 -12.39
C LEU A 150 19.22 -3.71 -12.25
N HIS A 151 19.61 -4.59 -13.17
CA HIS A 151 20.92 -5.22 -13.17
C HIS A 151 22.03 -4.31 -13.72
N GLU A 152 21.74 -3.53 -14.76
CA GLU A 152 22.72 -2.70 -15.46
C GLU A 152 22.89 -1.31 -14.82
N GLU A 153 21.80 -0.71 -14.36
CA GLU A 153 21.80 0.64 -13.81
C GLU A 153 22.26 0.64 -12.35
N GLN A 154 23.23 1.51 -12.05
CA GLN A 154 23.78 1.65 -10.71
C GLN A 154 23.07 2.74 -9.91
N ASN A 155 23.21 2.66 -8.59
CA ASN A 155 22.79 3.70 -7.64
C ASN A 155 21.29 4.03 -7.64
N ILE A 156 20.43 3.10 -8.06
CA ILE A 156 18.97 3.26 -7.95
C ILE A 156 18.55 3.04 -6.50
N GLY A 157 17.90 4.03 -5.88
CA GLY A 157 17.28 3.89 -4.56
C GLY A 157 15.76 3.79 -4.58
N LEU A 158 15.11 4.32 -5.63
CA LEU A 158 13.66 4.28 -5.80
C LEU A 158 13.27 3.84 -7.21
N VAL A 159 12.40 2.85 -7.29
CA VAL A 159 11.81 2.37 -8.54
C VAL A 159 10.31 2.62 -8.50
N ILE A 160 9.77 3.28 -9.51
CA ILE A 160 8.33 3.42 -9.72
C ILE A 160 7.88 2.45 -10.80
N ILE A 161 6.86 1.65 -10.50
CA ILE A 161 6.17 0.81 -11.49
C ILE A 161 4.72 1.29 -11.58
N ASP A 162 4.45 2.22 -12.49
CA ASP A 162 3.10 2.75 -12.76
C ASP A 162 2.35 1.77 -13.68
N GLY A 163 1.71 0.78 -13.05
CA GLY A 163 0.91 -0.26 -13.71
C GLY A 163 1.42 -1.68 -13.50
N ILE A 164 1.46 -2.17 -12.25
CA ILE A 164 1.90 -3.56 -11.92
C ILE A 164 1.03 -4.64 -12.57
N ARG A 165 -0.26 -4.34 -12.75
CA ARG A 165 -1.21 -5.24 -13.42
C ARG A 165 -0.65 -5.69 -14.77
N ASP A 166 0.01 -4.79 -15.47
CA ASP A 166 0.40 -5.00 -16.86
C ASP A 166 1.71 -5.80 -16.96
N LEU A 167 2.26 -6.26 -15.82
CA LEU A 167 3.37 -7.21 -15.72
C LEU A 167 2.91 -8.68 -15.68
N ILE A 168 1.60 -8.94 -15.63
CA ILE A 168 1.03 -10.29 -15.65
C ILE A 168 -0.04 -10.41 -16.75
N HIS A 169 -0.28 -11.64 -17.22
CA HIS A 169 -1.25 -11.91 -18.28
C HIS A 169 -2.67 -11.98 -17.72
N ASP A 170 -2.87 -12.75 -16.65
CA ASP A 170 -4.16 -12.86 -15.96
C ASP A 170 -4.09 -12.35 -14.52
N ILE A 171 -4.79 -11.24 -14.27
CA ILE A 171 -4.92 -10.62 -12.94
C ILE A 171 -5.65 -11.51 -11.92
N ASN A 172 -6.38 -12.51 -12.40
CA ASN A 172 -7.07 -13.48 -11.56
C ASN A 172 -6.28 -14.78 -11.39
N SER A 173 -5.10 -14.90 -11.97
CA SER A 173 -4.20 -16.03 -11.74
C SER A 173 -3.52 -15.88 -10.38
N PRO A 174 -3.80 -16.75 -9.39
CA PRO A 174 -3.15 -16.67 -8.09
C PRO A 174 -1.65 -16.92 -8.19
N SER A 175 -1.22 -17.80 -9.10
CA SER A 175 0.20 -18.10 -9.31
C SER A 175 0.95 -16.91 -9.91
N GLU A 176 0.43 -16.28 -10.97
CA GLU A 176 1.09 -15.11 -11.55
C GLU A 176 1.13 -13.93 -10.56
N SER A 177 0.06 -13.76 -9.78
CA SER A 177 -0.01 -12.75 -8.72
C SER A 177 1.05 -12.97 -7.64
N LEU A 178 1.21 -14.23 -7.19
CA LEU A 178 2.25 -14.58 -6.22
C LEU A 178 3.65 -14.40 -6.80
N ASP A 179 3.86 -14.81 -8.04
CA ASP A 179 5.15 -14.72 -8.73
C ASP A 179 5.61 -13.26 -8.87
N ILE A 180 4.74 -12.34 -9.31
CA ILE A 180 5.12 -10.93 -9.46
C ILE A 180 5.39 -10.26 -8.12
N ILE A 181 4.62 -10.55 -7.07
CA ILE A 181 4.85 -10.00 -5.73
C ILE A 181 6.17 -10.53 -5.14
N ASN A 182 6.48 -11.82 -5.34
CA ASN A 182 7.77 -12.38 -4.96
C ASN A 182 8.93 -11.76 -5.75
N GLU A 183 8.73 -11.43 -7.03
CA GLU A 183 9.72 -10.68 -7.80
C GLU A 183 9.95 -9.28 -7.23
N LEU A 184 8.90 -8.53 -6.86
CA LEU A 184 9.07 -7.22 -6.22
C LEU A 184 9.85 -7.32 -4.90
N MET A 185 9.52 -8.30 -4.06
CA MET A 185 10.26 -8.55 -2.82
C MET A 185 11.72 -8.89 -3.09
N ARG A 186 11.98 -9.77 -4.07
CA ARG A 186 13.34 -10.16 -4.45
C ARG A 186 14.11 -8.96 -5.00
N TRP A 187 13.53 -8.17 -5.90
CA TRP A 187 14.18 -7.02 -6.51
C TRP A 187 14.48 -5.93 -5.50
N SER A 188 13.51 -5.55 -4.67
CA SER A 188 13.72 -4.53 -3.62
C SER A 188 14.83 -4.93 -2.65
N SER A 189 14.81 -6.18 -2.16
CA SER A 189 15.83 -6.69 -1.24
C SER A 189 17.19 -6.88 -1.91
N TYR A 190 17.27 -7.53 -3.07
CA TYR A 190 18.53 -7.87 -3.72
C TYR A 190 19.30 -6.64 -4.21
N TYR A 191 18.58 -5.67 -4.79
CA TYR A 191 19.18 -4.44 -5.28
C TYR A 191 19.26 -3.33 -4.23
N GLU A 192 18.82 -3.59 -2.99
CA GLU A 192 18.79 -2.63 -1.89
C GLU A 192 18.17 -1.29 -2.34
N LEU A 193 16.92 -1.36 -2.80
CA LEU A 193 16.13 -0.23 -3.27
C LEU A 193 14.69 -0.34 -2.76
N HIS A 194 13.91 0.72 -2.89
CA HIS A 194 12.47 0.65 -2.67
C HIS A 194 11.71 0.60 -3.99
N ILE A 195 10.64 -0.20 -4.05
CA ILE A 195 9.72 -0.21 -5.20
C ILE A 195 8.38 0.40 -4.78
N HIS A 196 7.94 1.46 -5.44
CA HIS A 196 6.58 1.98 -5.29
C HIS A 196 5.76 1.66 -6.55
N THR A 197 4.65 0.98 -6.38
CA THR A 197 3.85 0.53 -7.52
C THR A 197 2.43 1.06 -7.55
N VAL A 198 1.79 1.05 -8.72
CA VAL A 198 0.44 1.56 -8.91
C VAL A 198 -0.51 0.44 -9.32
N LEU A 199 -1.62 0.31 -8.60
CA LEU A 199 -2.69 -0.63 -8.91
C LEU A 199 -4.05 0.08 -8.95
N HIS A 200 -4.86 -0.22 -9.96
CA HIS A 200 -6.25 0.26 -10.02
C HIS A 200 -7.15 -0.59 -9.11
N LEU A 201 -8.05 0.04 -8.34
CA LEU A 201 -9.12 -0.68 -7.62
C LEU A 201 -10.18 -1.20 -8.60
N ASN A 202 -10.97 -2.16 -8.15
CA ASN A 202 -12.14 -2.65 -8.87
C ASN A 202 -13.18 -1.53 -9.12
N LYS A 203 -14.02 -1.71 -10.15
CA LYS A 203 -15.08 -0.74 -10.48
C LYS A 203 -16.28 -0.79 -9.52
N GLY A 204 -16.52 -1.92 -8.86
CA GLY A 204 -17.72 -2.19 -8.06
C GLY A 204 -17.53 -2.10 -6.54
N ASP A 205 -16.28 -2.11 -6.05
CA ASP A 205 -15.94 -1.99 -4.63
C ASP A 205 -14.59 -1.28 -4.44
N ASP A 206 -14.23 -1.02 -3.19
CA ASP A 206 -12.95 -0.38 -2.82
C ASP A 206 -11.83 -1.41 -2.57
N ASN A 207 -12.03 -2.67 -3.00
CA ASN A 207 -11.03 -3.71 -2.91
C ASN A 207 -10.00 -3.57 -4.05
N THR A 208 -8.75 -3.88 -3.71
CA THR A 208 -7.66 -4.00 -4.68
C THR A 208 -7.99 -5.09 -5.71
N ARG A 209 -7.74 -4.80 -6.99
CA ARG A 209 -8.24 -5.60 -8.11
C ARG A 209 -7.54 -6.96 -8.21
N GLY A 210 -8.31 -8.04 -8.27
CA GLY A 210 -7.85 -9.41 -8.53
C GLY A 210 -7.01 -10.02 -7.40
N HIS A 211 -6.43 -11.19 -7.67
CA HIS A 211 -5.56 -11.89 -6.70
C HIS A 211 -4.30 -11.09 -6.38
N ILE A 212 -3.77 -10.36 -7.37
CA ILE A 212 -2.63 -9.44 -7.18
C ILE A 212 -2.92 -8.39 -6.11
N GLY A 213 -4.16 -7.89 -6.02
CA GLY A 213 -4.54 -6.93 -5.01
C GLY A 213 -4.46 -7.49 -3.59
N THR A 214 -4.94 -8.72 -3.41
CA THR A 214 -4.85 -9.43 -2.12
C THR A 214 -3.40 -9.66 -1.72
N GLU A 215 -2.56 -10.17 -2.63
CA GLU A 215 -1.14 -10.39 -2.35
C GLU A 215 -0.39 -9.09 -2.05
N LEU A 216 -0.73 -8.01 -2.77
CA LEU A 216 -0.21 -6.67 -2.51
C LEU A 216 -0.55 -6.21 -1.09
N ASN A 217 -1.82 -6.33 -0.65
CA ASN A 217 -2.26 -5.99 0.71
C ASN A 217 -1.54 -6.78 1.79
N ASN A 218 -1.20 -8.04 1.51
CA ASN A 218 -0.55 -8.91 2.48
C ASN A 218 0.96 -8.67 2.61
N LYS A 219 1.60 -8.12 1.57
CA LYS A 219 3.08 -8.09 1.47
C LYS A 219 3.67 -6.68 1.39
N ALA A 220 2.93 -5.69 0.91
CA ALA A 220 3.41 -4.32 0.85
C ALA A 220 3.70 -3.77 2.26
N GLU A 221 4.69 -2.89 2.34
CA GLU A 221 4.98 -2.14 3.56
C GLU A 221 3.93 -1.07 3.83
N THR A 222 3.55 -0.34 2.79
CA THR A 222 2.53 0.71 2.83
C THR A 222 1.65 0.67 1.61
N ILE A 223 0.36 0.86 1.81
CA ILE A 223 -0.65 1.01 0.76
C ILE A 223 -1.38 2.33 0.96
N LEU A 224 -1.12 3.25 0.05
CA LEU A 224 -1.80 4.53 -0.05
C LEU A 224 -3.03 4.34 -0.93
N GLN A 225 -4.21 4.74 -0.45
CA GLN A 225 -5.41 4.81 -1.27
C GLN A 225 -5.67 6.25 -1.66
N ILE A 226 -5.79 6.46 -2.98
CA ILE A 226 -6.14 7.73 -3.59
C ILE A 226 -7.58 7.63 -4.06
N SER A 227 -8.44 8.47 -3.49
CA SER A 227 -9.86 8.54 -3.84
C SER A 227 -10.23 9.94 -4.32
N LYS A 228 -11.13 10.04 -5.28
CA LYS A 228 -11.66 11.32 -5.74
C LYS A 228 -12.76 11.74 -4.76
N ASN A 229 -12.77 12.98 -4.31
CA ASN A 229 -13.84 13.46 -3.45
C ASN A 229 -15.18 13.47 -4.22
N ASN A 230 -16.23 12.98 -3.57
CA ASN A 230 -17.55 12.80 -4.20
C ASN A 230 -18.27 14.13 -4.49
N GLU A 231 -17.98 15.17 -3.72
CA GLU A 231 -18.64 16.48 -3.81
C GLU A 231 -17.84 17.43 -4.69
N ASN A 232 -16.51 17.41 -4.58
CA ASN A 232 -15.61 18.16 -5.43
C ASN A 232 -14.63 17.24 -6.14
N GLY A 233 -14.93 16.93 -7.41
CA GLY A 233 -14.08 16.08 -8.22
C GLY A 233 -12.67 16.60 -8.52
N LYS A 234 -12.40 17.88 -8.27
CA LYS A 234 -11.04 18.44 -8.38
C LYS A 234 -10.14 17.98 -7.25
N ILE A 235 -10.72 17.64 -6.09
CA ILE A 235 -10.00 17.15 -4.91
C ILE A 235 -9.83 15.63 -4.99
N SER A 236 -8.63 15.19 -4.63
CA SER A 236 -8.27 13.80 -4.39
C SER A 236 -7.75 13.67 -2.95
N GLU A 237 -8.26 12.69 -2.22
CA GLU A 237 -7.87 12.36 -0.84
C GLU A 237 -6.88 11.19 -0.86
N VAL A 238 -5.84 11.28 -0.02
CA VAL A 238 -4.83 10.25 0.20
C VAL A 238 -4.94 9.75 1.63
N ARG A 239 -5.11 8.44 1.78
CA ARG A 239 -5.24 7.74 3.06
C ARG A 239 -4.32 6.52 3.10
N ALA A 240 -3.83 6.15 4.27
CA ALA A 240 -3.24 4.82 4.45
C ALA A 240 -4.36 3.78 4.53
N MET A 241 -4.30 2.73 3.72
CA MET A 241 -5.15 1.53 3.86
C MET A 241 -4.46 0.46 4.68
N HIS A 242 -3.15 0.36 4.51
CA HIS A 242 -2.28 -0.52 5.26
C HIS A 242 -0.95 0.18 5.42
N ILE A 243 -0.40 0.16 6.62
CA ILE A 243 0.93 0.67 6.93
C ILE A 243 1.45 -0.14 8.11
N ARG A 244 2.72 -0.52 8.05
CA ARG A 244 3.35 -1.29 9.14
C ARG A 244 3.72 -0.42 10.34
N ASP A 245 3.97 0.87 10.09
CA ASP A 245 4.17 1.89 11.11
C ASP A 245 2.80 2.43 11.62
N ARG A 246 2.80 3.45 12.48
CA ARG A 246 1.60 4.19 12.89
C ARG A 246 0.91 4.85 11.70
N GLU A 247 -0.41 4.95 11.71
CA GLU A 247 -1.13 5.67 10.65
C GLU A 247 -0.83 7.17 10.67
N PHE A 248 -0.63 7.77 9.49
CA PHE A 248 -0.52 9.21 9.32
C PHE A 248 -1.90 9.87 9.10
N THR A 249 -2.00 11.16 9.39
CA THR A 249 -3.26 11.90 9.16
C THR A 249 -3.51 12.04 7.66
N PRO A 250 -4.68 11.61 7.14
CA PRO A 250 -5.04 11.79 5.74
C PRO A 250 -4.83 13.22 5.24
N PHE A 251 -4.41 13.36 3.99
CA PHE A 251 -4.26 14.66 3.34
C PHE A 251 -4.95 14.66 1.98
N ALA A 252 -5.22 15.84 1.45
CA ALA A 252 -5.94 16.01 0.19
C ALA A 252 -5.18 16.97 -0.71
N PHE A 253 -5.28 16.74 -2.01
CA PHE A 253 -4.71 17.62 -3.03
C PHE A 253 -5.72 17.88 -4.14
N GLU A 254 -5.60 19.03 -4.79
CA GLU A 254 -6.32 19.35 -6.01
C GLU A 254 -5.37 19.63 -7.16
N ILE A 255 -5.86 19.58 -8.39
CA ILE A 255 -5.06 19.96 -9.56
C ILE A 255 -5.29 21.43 -9.84
N GLY A 256 -4.24 22.22 -9.72
CA GLY A 256 -4.25 23.65 -10.02
C GLY A 256 -4.34 23.95 -11.51
N GLU A 257 -4.51 25.23 -11.84
CA GLU A 257 -4.55 25.71 -13.22
C GLU A 257 -3.22 25.47 -13.96
N ASP A 258 -2.12 25.43 -13.21
CA ASP A 258 -0.78 25.07 -13.67
C ASP A 258 -0.62 23.57 -13.99
N SER A 259 -1.68 22.77 -13.82
CA SER A 259 -1.69 21.31 -13.97
C SER A 259 -0.76 20.58 -12.99
N LEU A 260 -0.44 21.19 -11.85
CA LEU A 260 0.29 20.59 -10.75
C LEU A 260 -0.67 20.24 -9.58
N PRO A 261 -0.34 19.21 -8.77
CA PRO A 261 -1.07 18.93 -7.55
C PRO A 261 -0.69 19.91 -6.44
N HIS A 262 -1.69 20.49 -5.76
CA HIS A 262 -1.53 21.42 -4.63
C HIS A 262 -2.28 20.91 -3.41
N LEU A 263 -1.69 21.07 -2.22
CA LEU A 263 -2.28 20.63 -0.96
C LEU A 263 -3.52 21.46 -0.61
N VAL A 264 -4.62 20.79 -0.22
CA VAL A 264 -5.82 21.45 0.29
C VAL A 264 -5.72 21.52 1.82
N LYS A 265 -5.49 22.73 2.36
CA LYS A 265 -5.21 22.93 3.80
C LYS A 265 -6.42 22.73 4.71
N GLU A 266 -7.61 23.09 4.26
CA GLU A 266 -8.85 23.07 5.07
C GLU A 266 -9.83 22.00 4.56
N HIS A 267 -9.32 20.86 4.08
CA HIS A 267 -10.19 19.77 3.64
C HIS A 267 -10.78 19.04 4.84
N GLN A 268 -12.09 19.13 5.03
CA GLN A 268 -12.79 18.27 5.96
C GLN A 268 -12.93 16.88 5.34
N PHE A 269 -12.13 15.93 5.83
CA PHE A 269 -12.33 14.53 5.52
C PHE A 269 -13.68 14.11 6.07
N LYS A 270 -14.68 14.00 5.19
CA LYS A 270 -15.90 13.28 5.55
C LYS A 270 -15.47 11.90 5.95
N LYS A 271 -15.89 11.47 7.15
CA LYS A 271 -15.67 10.10 7.57
C LYS A 271 -16.28 9.21 6.49
N ASN A 272 -15.46 8.56 5.69
CA ASN A 272 -15.98 7.67 4.66
C ASN A 272 -16.70 6.54 5.39
N LYS A 273 -17.65 5.86 4.75
CA LYS A 273 -18.13 4.55 5.26
C LYS A 273 -16.99 3.54 5.49
N MET A 274 -15.78 3.83 5.02
CA MET A 274 -14.54 3.09 5.29
C MET A 274 -13.78 3.53 6.56
N ASP A 275 -14.10 4.67 7.18
CA ASP A 275 -13.69 5.00 8.58
C ASP A 275 -14.48 4.17 9.62
N ARG A 276 -15.06 3.05 9.16
CA ARG A 276 -15.34 1.89 9.97
C ARG A 276 -14.01 1.35 10.44
N LEU A 277 -13.66 1.62 11.70
CA LEU A 277 -12.66 0.90 12.51
C LEU A 277 -12.08 -0.32 11.77
N ALA A 278 -10.81 -0.24 11.38
CA ALA A 278 -10.16 -1.24 10.51
C ALA A 278 -10.41 -2.67 11.01
N SER A 279 -10.40 -2.86 12.33
CA SER A 279 -10.85 -4.07 13.01
C SER A 279 -11.78 -3.74 14.17
N TYR A 280 -12.60 -4.71 14.57
CA TYR A 280 -13.31 -4.61 15.85
C TYR A 280 -12.35 -4.75 17.04
N ILE A 281 -11.11 -5.20 16.81
CA ILE A 281 -10.09 -5.36 17.85
C ILE A 281 -9.52 -4.00 18.27
N ASP A 282 -9.48 -3.04 17.34
CA ASP A 282 -8.92 -1.70 17.57
C ASP A 282 -9.96 -0.72 18.14
N MET A 283 -11.16 -1.22 18.45
CA MET A 283 -12.22 -0.44 19.07
C MET A 283 -11.96 -0.27 20.56
N THR A 284 -12.20 0.94 21.05
CA THR A 284 -12.18 1.22 22.50
C THR A 284 -13.31 0.47 23.21
N GLU A 285 -13.12 0.15 24.50
CA GLU A 285 -14.16 -0.44 25.34
C GLU A 285 -15.48 0.35 25.27
N GLN A 286 -15.40 1.69 25.28
CA GLN A 286 -16.56 2.56 25.20
C GLN A 286 -17.33 2.42 23.89
N GLN A 287 -16.65 2.17 22.76
CA GLN A 287 -17.31 1.94 21.49
C GLN A 287 -18.03 0.59 21.47
N HIS A 288 -17.40 -0.46 22.01
CA HIS A 288 -18.06 -1.76 22.17
C HIS A 288 -19.28 -1.67 23.09
N ARG A 289 -19.16 -0.95 24.21
CA ARG A 289 -20.24 -0.70 25.17
C ARG A 289 -21.44 -0.02 24.50
N THR A 290 -21.20 1.08 23.79
CA THR A 290 -22.24 1.83 23.07
C THR A 290 -22.96 0.93 22.04
N ALA A 291 -22.21 0.12 21.28
CA ALA A 291 -22.80 -0.78 20.30
C ALA A 291 -23.61 -1.93 20.94
N LEU A 292 -23.14 -2.47 22.08
CA LEU A 292 -23.82 -3.53 22.82
C LEU A 292 -25.10 -3.03 23.48
N GLU A 293 -25.09 -1.83 24.04
CA GLU A 293 -26.29 -1.19 24.61
C GLU A 293 -27.40 -1.08 23.56
N VAL A 294 -27.07 -0.67 22.33
CA VAL A 294 -28.03 -0.64 21.21
C VAL A 294 -28.43 -2.05 20.76
N ALA A 295 -27.50 -3.01 20.73
CA ALA A 295 -27.80 -4.38 20.34
C ALA A 295 -28.78 -5.08 21.29
N PHE A 296 -28.73 -4.76 22.59
CA PHE A 296 -29.55 -5.37 23.64
C PHE A 296 -30.68 -4.48 24.15
N GLU A 297 -30.92 -3.33 23.52
CA GLU A 297 -31.98 -2.38 23.90
C GLU A 297 -33.38 -3.01 23.83
N GLU A 298 -33.65 -3.79 22.78
CA GLU A 298 -34.96 -4.38 22.52
C GLU A 298 -35.17 -5.74 23.19
N CYS A 299 -34.09 -6.46 23.53
CA CYS A 299 -34.18 -7.76 24.17
C CYS A 299 -32.93 -8.07 25.00
N ALA A 300 -33.13 -8.52 26.24
CA ALA A 300 -32.05 -8.82 27.18
C ALA A 300 -31.26 -10.10 26.83
N GLU A 301 -31.89 -11.04 26.13
CA GLU A 301 -31.27 -12.32 25.75
C GLU A 301 -31.60 -12.72 24.31
N TYR A 302 -30.59 -13.20 23.59
CA TYR A 302 -30.74 -13.67 22.20
C TYR A 302 -30.27 -15.11 22.02
N GLY A 303 -30.88 -15.81 21.07
CA GLY A 303 -30.26 -17.01 20.47
C GLY A 303 -29.15 -16.61 19.49
N TYR A 304 -28.27 -17.55 19.12
CA TYR A 304 -27.06 -17.20 18.35
C TYR A 304 -27.32 -16.47 17.01
N GLN A 305 -28.34 -16.88 16.26
CA GLN A 305 -28.65 -16.23 14.96
C GLN A 305 -29.19 -14.81 15.15
N SER A 306 -30.15 -14.63 16.06
CA SER A 306 -30.71 -13.31 16.37
C SER A 306 -29.70 -12.40 17.07
N LEU A 307 -28.76 -12.95 17.82
CA LEU A 307 -27.63 -12.21 18.38
C LEU A 307 -26.77 -11.59 17.28
N LEU A 308 -26.44 -12.34 16.22
CA LEU A 308 -25.64 -11.79 15.12
C LEU A 308 -26.37 -10.66 14.39
N GLU A 309 -27.70 -10.72 14.28
CA GLU A 309 -28.52 -9.64 13.71
C GLU A 309 -28.57 -8.42 14.64
N ALA A 310 -28.73 -8.65 15.95
CA ALA A 310 -28.69 -7.60 16.96
C ALA A 310 -27.32 -6.90 17.02
N LEU A 311 -26.22 -7.67 17.00
CA LEU A 311 -24.85 -7.13 16.92
C LEU A 311 -24.62 -6.36 15.63
N LYS A 312 -25.16 -6.83 14.49
CA LYS A 312 -25.10 -6.07 13.24
C LYS A 312 -25.74 -4.69 13.40
N LYS A 313 -26.96 -4.62 13.95
CA LYS A 313 -27.70 -3.38 14.18
C LYS A 313 -26.97 -2.46 15.16
N GLY A 314 -26.49 -3.01 16.28
CA GLY A 314 -25.78 -2.25 17.31
C GLY A 314 -24.49 -1.65 16.81
N TYR A 315 -23.65 -2.43 16.11
CA TYR A 315 -22.39 -1.92 15.58
C TYR A 315 -22.60 -1.00 14.37
N GLU A 316 -23.67 -1.19 13.58
CA GLU A 316 -24.07 -0.25 12.52
C GLU A 316 -24.32 1.16 13.06
N SER A 317 -24.88 1.28 14.27
CA SER A 317 -25.23 2.57 14.89
C SER A 317 -24.02 3.44 15.20
N ILE A 318 -22.88 2.85 15.55
CA ILE A 318 -21.61 3.55 15.82
C ILE A 318 -20.74 3.68 14.55
N GLY A 319 -21.32 3.39 13.40
CA GLY A 319 -20.68 3.45 12.10
C GLY A 319 -20.06 2.12 11.65
N TYR A 320 -19.85 1.11 12.50
CA TYR A 320 -19.18 -0.17 12.21
C TYR A 320 -20.11 -1.21 11.56
N SER A 321 -20.11 -1.31 10.23
CA SER A 321 -20.79 -2.43 9.55
C SER A 321 -19.92 -3.30 8.66
N ARG A 322 -20.15 -4.60 8.85
CA ARG A 322 -19.34 -5.68 8.33
C ARG A 322 -20.25 -6.84 7.93
N GLY A 323 -19.69 -7.71 7.09
CA GLY A 323 -20.34 -8.94 6.69
C GLY A 323 -20.42 -9.96 7.84
N ARG A 324 -21.25 -10.98 7.63
CA ARG A 324 -21.53 -12.04 8.62
C ARG A 324 -20.28 -12.70 9.19
N ASN A 325 -19.26 -12.98 8.36
CA ASN A 325 -18.03 -13.64 8.81
C ASN A 325 -17.29 -12.82 9.88
N THR A 326 -17.27 -11.49 9.74
CA THR A 326 -16.64 -10.60 10.71
C THR A 326 -17.46 -10.50 11.99
N LEU A 327 -18.80 -10.47 11.88
CA LEU A 327 -19.69 -10.47 13.05
C LEU A 327 -19.58 -11.76 13.88
N VAL A 328 -19.33 -12.90 13.22
CA VAL A 328 -19.04 -14.17 13.92
C VAL A 328 -17.75 -14.07 14.73
N ASN A 329 -16.69 -13.49 14.17
CA ASN A 329 -15.43 -13.31 14.89
C ASN A 329 -15.53 -12.25 16.00
N LEU A 330 -16.25 -11.16 15.74
CA LEU A 330 -16.62 -10.17 16.76
C LEU A 330 -17.36 -10.81 17.94
N CYS A 331 -18.35 -11.67 17.66
CA CYS A 331 -19.09 -12.37 18.71
C CYS A 331 -18.17 -13.26 19.56
N LYS A 332 -17.20 -13.97 18.93
CA LYS A 332 -16.19 -14.74 19.67
C LYS A 332 -15.31 -13.85 20.55
N PHE A 333 -14.81 -12.74 20.01
CA PHE A 333 -14.02 -11.76 20.75
C PHE A 333 -14.78 -11.22 21.97
N LEU A 334 -16.07 -10.90 21.82
CA LEU A 334 -16.91 -10.40 22.91
C LEU A 334 -17.20 -11.46 23.99
N LEU A 335 -17.25 -12.74 23.60
CA LEU A 335 -17.36 -13.86 24.54
C LEU A 335 -16.04 -14.08 25.31
N GLU A 336 -14.91 -14.01 24.60
CA GLU A 336 -13.56 -14.15 25.18
C GLU A 336 -13.27 -13.03 26.20
N ASN A 337 -13.70 -11.81 25.92
CA ASN A 337 -13.53 -10.65 26.81
C ASN A 337 -14.71 -10.43 27.77
N HIS A 338 -15.59 -11.43 27.94
CA HIS A 338 -16.71 -11.40 28.86
C HIS A 338 -17.70 -10.23 28.70
N ALA A 339 -17.70 -9.57 27.55
CA ALA A 339 -18.67 -8.54 27.18
C ALA A 339 -20.06 -9.14 26.88
N ILE A 340 -20.07 -10.37 26.35
CA ILE A 340 -21.25 -11.20 26.22
C ILE A 340 -21.04 -12.48 27.02
N THR A 341 -22.07 -12.93 27.72
CA THR A 341 -22.07 -14.17 28.48
C THR A 341 -23.07 -15.15 27.87
N LYS A 342 -22.73 -16.44 27.91
CA LYS A 342 -23.57 -17.52 27.37
C LYS A 342 -24.24 -18.28 28.51
N ASN A 343 -25.57 -18.28 28.54
CA ASN A 343 -26.40 -19.00 29.51
C ASN A 343 -27.19 -20.09 28.77
N GLY A 344 -26.64 -21.31 28.74
CA GLY A 344 -27.26 -22.43 28.01
C GLY A 344 -27.33 -22.18 26.50
N ARG A 345 -28.53 -21.87 25.99
CA ARG A 345 -28.80 -21.59 24.56
C ARG A 345 -28.92 -20.09 24.25
N THR A 346 -28.92 -19.23 25.26
CA THR A 346 -29.07 -17.78 25.10
C THR A 346 -27.78 -17.05 25.47
N TYR A 347 -27.70 -15.81 25.01
CA TYR A 347 -26.56 -14.90 25.18
C TYR A 347 -27.06 -13.57 25.72
N SER A 348 -26.37 -13.04 26.73
CA SER A 348 -26.70 -11.80 27.45
C SER A 348 -25.52 -10.83 27.47
N TYR A 349 -25.83 -9.53 27.50
CA TYR A 349 -24.83 -8.48 27.65
C TYR A 349 -24.38 -8.34 29.12
N ASN A 350 -23.05 -8.28 29.35
CA ASN A 350 -22.47 -7.98 30.65
C ASN A 350 -21.95 -6.54 30.66
N SER A 351 -22.62 -5.64 31.38
CA SER A 351 -22.24 -4.23 31.48
C SER A 351 -20.98 -3.98 32.32
N SER A 352 -20.43 -4.97 33.01
CA SER A 352 -19.22 -4.81 33.84
C SER A 352 -17.94 -5.34 33.17
N PHE A 353 -17.97 -5.56 31.86
CA PHE A 353 -16.81 -6.06 31.11
C PHE A 353 -15.70 -5.02 30.96
N HIS A 354 -14.46 -5.52 30.77
CA HIS A 354 -13.26 -4.76 30.44
C HIS A 354 -12.50 -5.47 29.31
N LEU A 355 -11.93 -4.70 28.38
CA LEU A 355 -11.19 -5.21 27.20
C LEU A 355 -9.67 -5.17 27.39
#